data_AF-A0A146LKE1-F1
#
_entry.id   AF-A0A146LKE1-F1
#
_cell.length_a   1.000
_cell.length_b   1.000
_cell.length_c   1.000
_cell.angle_alpha   90.00
_cell.angle_beta   90.00
_cell.angle_gamma   90.00
#
_symmetry.space_group_name_H-M   'P 1'
#
loop_
_entity.id
_entity.type
_entity.pdbx_description
1 polymer ?
#
loop_
_entity_poly.entity_id
_entity_poly.type
_entity_poly.pdbx_seq_one_letter_code
_entity_poly.pdbx_strand_id
1 'polypeptide(L)'
;MTSKSVGKSIKPLETLTIDVNGNPVPALSSYFVEARPMVPFTVPPKPNKNGAFTLGAKDSWFHKMDVYKSNMEWLLGLSHHKFWSQIVYGTDTWDSVISFLQEGYPFYAADGLPEDDEIMAIYYQIYYLVYYVVRRAMTKKENETNFIGKKYGSLLYNYTIISVPMMIDISVLYGERFQLETAEMISNVFAAQPLYVKDLENSVQTVKMALALVEEKFTGRPATAGEVTKLAEGVRVAKRLTIHDLQDVVYYLLDISGSLTTFLETYKPAASIFHNHKFEMNIASLYENAFPSAVKQVQECCDNDETMSLYFTLMFKLNNARFYFIKMFRLCIQEALKTTANQHSDLADCQAYLDVMSECLTCTVFMKDYHSKFP
;
A
#
# COMPACT_ATOMS: atom_id res chain seq x y z
N MET A 1 -44.30 39.70 -19.42
CA MET A 1 -42.95 39.32 -19.88
C MET A 1 -42.28 38.54 -18.77
N THR A 2 -42.31 37.21 -18.86
CA THR A 2 -41.73 36.28 -17.90
C THR A 2 -40.23 36.17 -18.17
N SER A 3 -39.41 36.62 -17.23
CA SER A 3 -37.95 36.42 -17.29
C SER A 3 -37.66 34.92 -17.15
N LYS A 4 -37.30 34.28 -18.27
CA LYS A 4 -36.62 32.99 -18.21
C LYS A 4 -35.26 33.23 -17.57
N SER A 5 -35.11 32.84 -16.30
CA SER A 5 -33.78 32.62 -15.74
C SER A 5 -33.12 31.54 -16.59
N VAL A 6 -32.20 31.94 -17.46
CA VAL A 6 -31.35 31.01 -18.21
C VAL A 6 -30.55 30.25 -17.15
N GLY A 7 -30.96 29.02 -16.85
CA GLY A 7 -30.22 28.16 -15.93
C GLY A 7 -28.80 28.04 -16.47
N LYS A 8 -27.81 28.53 -15.69
CA LYS A 8 -26.40 28.32 -16.02
C LYS A 8 -26.21 26.81 -16.17
N SER A 9 -25.91 26.37 -17.39
CA SER A 9 -25.61 24.97 -17.67
C SER A 9 -24.42 24.56 -16.81
N ILE A 10 -24.64 23.61 -15.91
CA ILE A 10 -23.62 23.07 -15.01
C ILE A 10 -22.62 22.29 -15.89
N LYS A 11 -21.34 22.67 -15.82
CA LYS A 11 -20.27 22.07 -16.63
C LYS A 11 -19.29 21.29 -15.74
N PRO A 12 -18.76 20.15 -16.22
CA PRO A 12 -17.69 19.45 -15.51
C PRO A 12 -16.40 20.26 -15.53
N LEU A 13 -15.53 20.04 -14.54
CA LEU A 13 -14.27 20.75 -14.33
C LEU A 13 -13.44 20.91 -15.61
N GLU A 14 -13.31 19.85 -16.41
CA GLU A 14 -12.46 19.86 -17.62
C GLU A 14 -12.97 20.75 -18.77
N THR A 15 -14.19 21.27 -18.67
CA THR A 15 -14.80 22.22 -19.64
C THR A 15 -15.32 23.49 -18.99
N LEU A 16 -15.19 23.60 -17.66
CA LEU A 16 -15.58 24.77 -16.90
C LEU A 16 -14.57 25.90 -17.15
N THR A 17 -15.09 27.11 -17.35
CA THR A 17 -14.30 28.33 -17.39
C THR A 17 -14.76 29.27 -16.29
N ILE A 18 -13.81 30.00 -15.71
CA ILE A 18 -14.01 30.96 -14.64
C ILE A 18 -13.61 32.33 -15.19
N ASP A 19 -14.50 33.30 -15.03
CA ASP A 19 -14.24 34.67 -15.43
C ASP A 19 -13.30 35.32 -14.41
N VAL A 20 -12.14 35.75 -14.88
CA VAL A 20 -11.18 36.51 -14.10
C VAL A 20 -10.94 37.86 -14.78
N ASN A 21 -11.48 38.92 -14.18
CA ASN A 21 -11.38 40.30 -14.69
C ASN A 21 -11.85 40.45 -16.15
N GLY A 22 -12.91 39.75 -16.54
CA GLY A 22 -13.48 39.77 -17.89
C GLY A 22 -12.86 38.76 -18.86
N ASN A 23 -11.86 37.98 -18.41
CA ASN A 23 -11.20 36.97 -19.23
C ASN A 23 -11.61 35.55 -18.79
N PRO A 24 -12.14 34.71 -19.70
CA PRO A 24 -12.47 33.33 -19.37
C PRO A 24 -11.21 32.47 -19.25
N VAL A 25 -10.93 31.97 -18.05
CA VAL A 25 -9.79 31.07 -17.76
C VAL A 25 -10.31 29.64 -17.54
N PRO A 26 -9.68 28.59 -18.10
CA PRO A 26 -10.04 27.21 -17.78
C PRO A 26 -9.95 26.93 -16.28
N ALA A 27 -10.98 26.31 -15.70
CA ALA A 27 -11.07 26.10 -14.25
C ALA A 27 -9.96 25.19 -13.69
N LEU A 28 -9.49 24.21 -14.48
CA LEU A 28 -8.28 23.46 -14.22
C LEU A 28 -7.11 24.16 -14.93
N SER A 29 -6.35 24.96 -14.19
CA SER A 29 -5.27 25.77 -14.76
C SER A 29 -4.25 26.13 -13.69
N SER A 30 -2.98 26.23 -14.09
CA SER A 30 -1.91 26.77 -13.25
C SER A 30 -2.19 28.20 -12.76
N TYR A 31 -3.10 28.94 -13.42
CA TYR A 31 -3.54 30.26 -12.98
C TYR A 31 -4.12 30.26 -11.55
N PHE A 32 -4.77 29.17 -11.15
CA PHE A 32 -5.43 29.05 -9.85
C PHE A 32 -4.55 28.43 -8.76
N VAL A 33 -3.29 28.14 -9.07
CA VAL A 33 -2.30 27.65 -8.10
C VAL A 33 -1.89 28.79 -7.18
N GLU A 34 -1.92 28.54 -5.88
CA GLU A 34 -1.43 29.47 -4.89
C GLU A 34 0.02 29.11 -4.52
N ALA A 35 0.88 30.13 -4.40
CA ALA A 35 2.27 29.96 -4.01
C ALA A 35 2.35 29.69 -2.50
N ARG A 36 2.09 28.44 -2.10
CA ARG A 36 2.18 27.98 -0.73
C ARG A 36 3.38 27.05 -0.55
N PRO A 37 4.30 27.32 0.39
CA PRO A 37 5.40 26.41 0.70
C PRO A 37 4.88 25.09 1.26
N MET A 38 5.03 24.02 0.49
CA MET A 38 4.70 22.67 0.92
C MET A 38 5.89 22.06 1.67
N VAL A 39 5.60 21.26 2.69
CA VAL A 39 6.62 20.53 3.44
C VAL A 39 6.27 19.05 3.42
N PRO A 40 7.24 18.14 3.30
CA PRO A 40 6.95 16.71 3.39
C PRO A 40 6.72 16.31 4.86
N PHE A 41 5.91 15.29 5.05
CA PHE A 41 5.79 14.61 6.33
C PHE A 41 7.14 13.97 6.67
N THR A 42 7.43 13.87 7.96
CA THR A 42 8.58 13.13 8.47
C THR A 42 8.16 12.36 9.69
N VAL A 43 8.66 11.14 9.83
CA VAL A 43 8.43 10.31 11.01
C VAL A 43 8.86 11.04 12.30
N PRO A 44 8.15 10.83 13.43
CA PRO A 44 8.52 11.40 14.71
C PRO A 44 9.89 10.89 15.18
N PRO A 45 10.62 11.69 15.97
CA PRO A 45 11.88 11.26 16.54
C PRO A 45 11.66 10.06 17.47
N LYS A 46 12.60 9.10 17.48
CA LYS A 46 12.55 7.97 18.40
C LYS A 46 13.21 8.34 19.73
N PRO A 47 12.64 7.95 20.89
CA PRO A 47 13.31 8.11 22.17
C PRO A 47 14.55 7.21 22.22
N ASN A 48 15.53 7.60 23.03
CA ASN A 48 16.69 6.76 23.34
C ASN A 48 16.30 5.61 24.29
N LYS A 49 17.27 4.74 24.63
CA LYS A 49 17.05 3.60 25.55
C LYS A 49 16.51 3.99 26.93
N ASN A 50 16.66 5.24 27.34
CA ASN A 50 16.19 5.76 28.62
C ASN A 50 14.82 6.47 28.50
N GLY A 51 14.15 6.37 27.34
CA GLY A 51 12.87 7.03 27.08
C GLY A 51 12.97 8.52 26.79
N ALA A 52 14.18 9.10 26.70
CA ALA A 52 14.36 10.52 26.46
C ALA A 52 14.58 10.82 24.98
N PHE A 53 13.98 11.89 24.47
CA PHE A 53 14.24 12.40 23.13
C PHE A 53 15.56 13.17 23.09
N THR A 54 16.22 13.17 21.93
CA THR A 54 17.32 14.10 21.66
C THR A 54 16.84 15.54 21.85
N LEU A 55 17.66 16.37 22.51
CA LEU A 55 17.30 17.76 22.83
C LEU A 55 16.86 18.52 21.58
N GLY A 56 15.66 19.11 21.64
CA GLY A 56 15.05 19.88 20.55
C GLY A 56 14.50 19.05 19.38
N ALA A 57 14.68 17.73 19.35
CA ALA A 57 14.17 16.89 18.25
C ALA A 57 12.64 16.85 18.22
N LYS A 58 12.00 16.74 19.39
CA LYS A 58 10.53 16.76 19.54
C LYS A 58 9.95 18.11 19.13
N ASP A 59 10.52 19.21 19.62
CA ASP A 59 10.07 20.58 19.29
C ASP A 59 10.23 20.91 17.80
N SER A 60 11.36 20.52 17.21
CA SER A 60 11.62 20.69 15.77
C SER A 60 10.61 19.91 14.92
N TRP A 61 10.32 18.67 15.32
CA TRP A 61 9.31 17.86 14.64
C TRP A 61 7.92 18.48 14.77
N PHE A 62 7.52 18.93 15.95
CA PHE A 62 6.23 19.60 16.15
C PHE A 62 6.08 20.84 15.30
N HIS A 63 7.10 21.70 15.24
CA HIS A 63 7.05 22.90 14.40
C HIS A 63 6.84 22.55 12.92
N LYS A 64 7.56 21.54 12.42
CA LYS A 64 7.41 21.08 11.04
C LYS A 64 6.03 20.46 10.78
N MET A 65 5.52 19.68 11.73
CA MET A 65 4.23 19.00 11.61
C MET A 65 3.05 19.97 11.73
N ASP A 66 3.19 21.07 12.45
CA ASP A 66 2.18 22.14 12.50
C ASP A 66 2.03 22.80 11.11
N VAL A 67 3.14 23.08 10.44
CA VAL A 67 3.13 23.56 9.05
C VAL A 67 2.53 22.52 8.09
N TYR A 68 2.95 21.25 8.21
CA TYR A 68 2.40 20.14 7.41
C TYR A 68 0.88 20.05 7.57
N LYS A 69 0.40 20.02 8.82
CA LYS A 69 -1.00 19.95 9.19
C LYS A 69 -1.78 21.14 8.61
N SER A 70 -1.28 22.36 8.79
CA SER A 70 -1.89 23.57 8.24
C SER A 70 -2.00 23.51 6.71
N ASN A 71 -1.01 22.93 6.03
CA ASN A 71 -1.05 22.74 4.58
C ASN A 71 -2.17 21.78 4.17
N MET A 72 -2.38 20.67 4.88
CA MET A 72 -3.48 19.75 4.59
C MET A 72 -4.86 20.39 4.86
N GLU A 73 -5.01 21.13 5.96
CA GLU A 73 -6.24 21.86 6.29
C GLU A 73 -6.58 22.90 5.22
N TRP A 74 -5.58 23.64 4.75
CA TRP A 74 -5.76 24.60 3.66
C TRP A 74 -6.13 23.93 2.34
N LEU A 75 -5.46 22.83 1.99
CA LEU A 75 -5.75 22.10 0.76
C LEU A 75 -7.20 21.60 0.75
N LEU A 76 -7.70 21.12 1.90
CA LEU A 76 -9.11 20.79 2.11
C LEU A 76 -10.03 22.00 2.02
N GLY A 77 -9.59 23.17 2.48
CA GLY A 77 -10.34 24.43 2.41
C GLY A 77 -10.48 25.03 1.00
N LEU A 78 -9.69 24.58 0.02
CA LEU A 78 -9.78 25.08 -1.35
C LEU A 78 -11.13 24.72 -2.01
N SER A 79 -11.67 25.63 -2.82
CA SER A 79 -12.81 25.31 -3.70
C SER A 79 -12.42 24.27 -4.75
N HIS A 80 -13.37 23.49 -5.26
CA HIS A 80 -13.14 22.35 -6.16
C HIS A 80 -12.11 22.60 -7.29
N HIS A 81 -12.28 23.66 -8.08
CA HIS A 81 -11.37 23.97 -9.18
C HIS A 81 -9.95 24.36 -8.72
N LYS A 82 -9.84 25.08 -7.59
CA LYS A 82 -8.56 25.43 -6.98
C LYS A 82 -7.86 24.21 -6.41
N PHE A 83 -8.59 23.33 -5.72
CA PHE A 83 -8.05 22.07 -5.20
C PHE A 83 -7.42 21.27 -6.34
N TRP A 84 -8.17 21.00 -7.41
CA TRP A 84 -7.66 20.24 -8.54
C TRP A 84 -6.52 20.95 -9.28
N SER A 85 -6.57 22.28 -9.43
CA SER A 85 -5.46 23.03 -10.00
C SER A 85 -4.20 22.95 -9.15
N GLN A 86 -4.35 23.02 -7.82
CA GLN A 86 -3.24 22.90 -6.88
C GLN A 86 -2.64 21.49 -6.87
N ILE A 87 -3.47 20.44 -6.89
CA ILE A 87 -3.02 19.05 -6.95
C ILE A 87 -2.26 18.76 -8.25
N VAL A 88 -2.73 19.30 -9.38
CA VAL A 88 -2.20 18.98 -10.71
C VAL A 88 -0.97 19.84 -11.08
N TYR A 89 -0.95 21.11 -10.66
CA TYR A 89 0.06 22.08 -11.10
C TYR A 89 0.85 22.72 -9.95
N GLY A 90 0.45 22.49 -8.70
CA GLY A 90 1.13 23.05 -7.53
C GLY A 90 2.45 22.35 -7.25
N THR A 91 3.52 23.14 -7.12
CA THR A 91 4.84 22.64 -6.75
C THR A 91 4.79 21.91 -5.41
N ASP A 92 5.35 20.70 -5.37
CA ASP A 92 5.48 19.81 -4.20
C ASP A 92 4.17 19.52 -3.44
N THR A 93 3.01 19.90 -4.00
CA THR A 93 1.73 19.79 -3.31
C THR A 93 1.34 18.34 -3.14
N TRP A 94 1.35 17.59 -4.23
CA TRP A 94 1.01 16.17 -4.17
C TRP A 94 2.13 15.35 -3.53
N ASP A 95 3.40 15.73 -3.73
CA ASP A 95 4.54 15.09 -3.06
C ASP A 95 4.45 15.19 -1.54
N SER A 96 3.97 16.32 -1.01
CA SER A 96 3.68 16.47 0.42
C SER A 96 2.61 15.49 0.91
N VAL A 97 1.55 15.23 0.12
CA VAL A 97 0.54 14.22 0.45
C VAL A 97 1.13 12.81 0.39
N ILE A 98 1.87 12.50 -0.69
CA ILE A 98 2.52 11.21 -0.91
C ILE A 98 3.50 10.88 0.22
N SER A 99 4.25 11.87 0.72
CA SER A 99 5.22 11.64 1.79
C SER A 99 4.59 11.06 3.06
N PHE A 100 3.32 11.36 3.38
CA PHE A 100 2.63 10.70 4.48
C PHE A 100 2.21 9.27 4.13
N LEU A 101 1.79 9.01 2.89
CA LEU A 101 1.46 7.64 2.46
C LEU A 101 2.67 6.71 2.55
N GLN A 102 3.87 7.23 2.25
CA GLN A 102 5.13 6.47 2.28
C GLN A 102 5.70 6.28 3.69
N GLU A 103 5.60 7.29 4.55
CA GLU A 103 6.27 7.33 5.85
C GLU A 103 5.30 7.11 7.04
N GLY A 104 3.99 7.08 6.77
CA GLY A 104 2.98 6.80 7.78
C GLY A 104 3.14 5.39 8.33
N TYR A 105 2.84 5.20 9.61
CA TYR A 105 2.95 3.90 10.28
C TYR A 105 1.79 2.98 9.85
N PRO A 106 2.09 1.89 9.13
CA PRO A 106 1.08 0.87 8.85
C PRO A 106 0.68 0.15 10.14
N PHE A 107 -0.52 -0.42 10.18
CA PHE A 107 -1.07 -1.04 11.40
C PHE A 107 -0.17 -2.16 11.98
N TYR A 108 0.53 -2.93 11.12
CA TYR A 108 1.45 -3.99 11.54
C TYR A 108 2.82 -3.48 12.03
N ALA A 109 3.12 -2.19 11.87
CA ALA A 109 4.32 -1.51 12.37
C ALA A 109 3.99 -0.33 13.31
N ALA A 110 2.77 -0.29 13.85
CA ALA A 110 2.31 0.77 14.75
C ALA A 110 3.13 0.85 16.06
N ASP A 111 3.77 -0.24 16.47
CA ASP A 111 4.75 -0.29 17.57
C ASP A 111 6.02 0.54 17.30
N GLY A 112 6.23 0.99 16.06
CA GLY A 112 7.28 1.95 15.72
C GLY A 112 6.94 3.40 16.06
N LEU A 113 5.68 3.73 16.35
CA LEU A 113 5.24 5.06 16.74
C LEU A 113 5.60 5.30 18.22
N PRO A 114 6.29 6.40 18.57
CA PRO A 114 6.65 6.68 19.96
C PRO A 114 5.42 6.75 20.87
N GLU A 115 5.50 6.08 22.03
CA GLU A 115 4.52 6.16 23.12
C GLU A 115 4.58 7.51 23.85
N ASP A 116 4.18 8.57 23.15
CA ASP A 116 4.11 9.94 23.65
C ASP A 116 2.78 10.57 23.21
N ASP A 117 1.96 10.97 24.19
CA ASP A 117 0.58 11.41 23.96
C ASP A 117 0.47 12.59 22.99
N GLU A 118 1.42 13.54 23.05
CA GLU A 118 1.43 14.71 22.17
C GLU A 118 1.80 14.34 20.73
N ILE A 119 2.81 13.47 20.57
CA ILE A 119 3.19 12.94 19.25
C ILE A 119 2.03 12.18 18.63
N MET A 120 1.40 11.28 19.39
CA MET A 120 0.25 10.50 18.92
C MET A 120 -0.92 11.41 18.53
N ALA A 121 -1.23 12.42 19.34
CA ALA A 121 -2.31 13.36 19.05
C ALA A 121 -2.09 14.10 17.72
N ILE A 122 -0.88 14.62 17.49
CA ILE A 122 -0.54 15.33 16.24
C ILE A 122 -0.51 14.35 15.06
N TYR A 123 0.10 13.18 15.23
CA TYR A 123 0.17 12.15 14.18
C TYR A 123 -1.23 11.76 13.71
N TYR A 124 -2.16 11.45 14.63
CA TYR A 124 -3.50 11.06 14.23
C TYR A 124 -4.31 12.21 13.63
N GLN A 125 -4.11 13.46 14.06
CA GLN A 125 -4.71 14.62 13.38
C GLN A 125 -4.26 14.69 11.91
N ILE A 126 -2.96 14.53 11.65
CA ILE A 126 -2.40 14.51 10.30
C ILE A 126 -2.95 13.32 9.51
N TYR A 127 -2.97 12.12 10.09
CA TYR A 127 -3.51 10.91 9.49
C TYR A 127 -4.93 11.13 8.94
N TYR A 128 -5.84 11.75 9.71
CA TYR A 128 -7.19 12.02 9.19
C TYR A 128 -7.22 13.10 8.12
N LEU A 129 -6.42 14.16 8.26
CA LEU A 129 -6.37 15.22 7.26
C LEU A 129 -5.90 14.69 5.91
N VAL A 130 -4.83 13.88 5.91
CA VAL A 130 -4.32 13.23 4.70
C VAL A 130 -5.36 12.28 4.12
N TYR A 131 -6.06 11.49 4.94
CA TYR A 131 -7.17 10.66 4.47
C TYR A 131 -8.22 11.48 3.71
N TYR A 132 -8.66 12.61 4.25
CA TYR A 132 -9.67 13.44 3.60
C TYR A 132 -9.15 14.11 2.32
N VAL A 133 -7.87 14.49 2.26
CA VAL A 133 -7.24 15.02 1.05
C VAL A 133 -7.23 13.95 -0.04
N VAL A 134 -6.75 12.74 0.28
CA VAL A 134 -6.71 11.60 -0.64
C VAL A 134 -8.12 11.23 -1.09
N ARG A 135 -9.09 11.15 -0.16
CA ARG A 135 -10.49 10.88 -0.48
C ARG A 135 -11.06 11.89 -1.45
N ARG A 136 -10.77 13.18 -1.23
CA ARG A 136 -11.22 14.24 -2.14
C ARG A 136 -10.59 14.09 -3.53
N ALA A 137 -9.29 13.80 -3.61
CA ALA A 137 -8.61 13.51 -4.87
C ALA A 137 -9.14 12.25 -5.58
N MET A 138 -9.64 11.26 -4.82
CA MET A 138 -10.27 10.05 -5.35
C MET A 138 -11.80 10.16 -5.51
N THR A 139 -12.36 11.38 -5.43
CA THR A 139 -13.80 11.62 -5.59
C THR A 139 -14.08 12.31 -6.93
N LYS A 140 -14.77 11.59 -7.82
CA LYS A 140 -15.19 12.12 -9.14
C LYS A 140 -16.19 13.27 -9.03
N LYS A 141 -17.11 13.21 -8.06
CA LYS A 141 -18.22 14.16 -7.88
C LYS A 141 -18.30 14.59 -6.42
N GLU A 142 -17.82 15.79 -6.11
CA GLU A 142 -17.92 16.37 -4.75
C GLU A 142 -19.36 16.79 -4.43
N ASN A 143 -20.09 17.28 -5.42
CA ASN A 143 -21.52 17.60 -5.35
C ASN A 143 -22.11 17.79 -6.76
N GLU A 144 -23.40 18.12 -6.87
CA GLU A 144 -24.10 18.32 -8.15
C GLU A 144 -23.47 19.36 -9.07
N THR A 145 -22.79 20.37 -8.51
CA THR A 145 -22.17 21.46 -9.27
C THR A 145 -20.65 21.33 -9.43
N ASN A 146 -20.01 20.46 -8.66
CA ASN A 146 -18.56 20.30 -8.59
C ASN A 146 -18.21 18.84 -8.86
N PHE A 147 -17.85 18.57 -10.11
CA PHE A 147 -17.52 17.22 -10.56
C PHE A 147 -16.58 17.25 -11.75
N ILE A 148 -15.87 16.14 -11.93
CA ILE A 148 -15.10 15.83 -13.11
C ILE A 148 -15.91 14.87 -13.98
N GLY A 149 -15.97 15.15 -15.27
CA GLY A 149 -16.77 14.39 -16.23
C GLY A 149 -16.06 13.11 -16.67
N LYS A 150 -15.90 12.96 -17.99
CA LYS A 150 -15.32 11.74 -18.58
C LYS A 150 -13.81 11.69 -18.42
N LYS A 151 -13.15 12.82 -18.14
CA LYS A 151 -11.69 12.89 -17.99
C LYS A 151 -11.18 12.50 -16.60
N TYR A 152 -12.04 12.08 -15.69
CA TYR A 152 -11.64 11.75 -14.32
C TYR A 152 -10.52 10.71 -14.25
N GLY A 153 -10.69 9.54 -14.89
CA GLY A 153 -9.68 8.49 -14.87
C GLY A 153 -8.36 8.87 -15.57
N SER A 154 -8.42 9.65 -16.66
CA SER A 154 -7.21 10.13 -17.33
C SER A 154 -6.52 11.24 -16.56
N LEU A 155 -7.25 12.06 -15.82
CA LEU A 155 -6.68 13.09 -14.94
C LEU A 155 -5.86 12.43 -13.82
N LEU A 156 -6.43 11.42 -13.15
CA LEU A 156 -5.73 10.70 -12.08
C LEU A 156 -4.43 10.05 -12.59
N TYR A 157 -4.51 9.38 -13.73
CA TYR A 157 -3.42 8.58 -14.28
C TYR A 157 -2.31 9.46 -14.87
N ASN A 158 -2.67 10.41 -15.74
CA ASN A 158 -1.68 11.17 -16.51
C ASN A 158 -0.85 12.14 -15.66
N TYR A 159 -1.40 12.57 -14.53
CA TYR A 159 -0.69 13.43 -13.57
C TYR A 159 -0.18 12.65 -12.35
N THR A 160 -0.26 11.31 -12.38
CA THR A 160 0.21 10.43 -11.29
C THR A 160 -0.38 10.83 -9.92
N ILE A 161 -1.64 11.28 -9.93
CA ILE A 161 -2.37 11.60 -8.69
C ILE A 161 -2.61 10.32 -7.90
N ILE A 162 -2.87 9.20 -8.60
CA ILE A 162 -2.93 7.88 -7.98
C ILE A 162 -2.10 6.90 -8.81
N SER A 163 -1.43 5.98 -8.13
CA SER A 163 -0.72 4.83 -8.70
C SER A 163 -1.08 3.55 -7.94
N VAL A 164 -0.72 2.38 -8.47
CA VAL A 164 -0.93 1.10 -7.77
C VAL A 164 -0.23 1.05 -6.40
N PRO A 165 1.06 1.45 -6.26
CA PRO A 165 1.70 1.56 -4.95
C PRO A 165 0.92 2.45 -3.97
N MET A 166 0.46 3.63 -4.40
CA MET A 166 -0.33 4.51 -3.53
C MET A 166 -1.64 3.85 -3.08
N MET A 167 -2.31 3.08 -3.95
CA MET A 167 -3.53 2.34 -3.55
C MET A 167 -3.24 1.24 -2.51
N ILE A 168 -2.05 0.63 -2.56
CA ILE A 168 -1.59 -0.31 -1.54
C ILE A 168 -1.37 0.45 -0.22
N ASP A 169 -0.62 1.55 -0.23
CA ASP A 169 -0.35 2.38 0.96
C ASP A 169 -1.65 2.88 1.60
N ILE A 170 -2.59 3.37 0.78
CA ILE A 170 -3.93 3.80 1.21
C ILE A 170 -4.69 2.66 1.88
N SER A 171 -4.63 1.45 1.30
CA SER A 171 -5.30 0.27 1.89
C SER A 171 -4.72 -0.06 3.25
N VAL A 172 -3.40 0.00 3.39
CA VAL A 172 -2.72 -0.33 4.65
C VAL A 172 -2.96 0.70 5.74
N LEU A 173 -2.90 1.98 5.39
CA LEU A 173 -3.10 3.06 6.35
C LEU A 173 -4.57 3.18 6.75
N TYR A 174 -5.51 3.03 5.82
CA TYR A 174 -6.91 3.42 6.04
C TYR A 174 -7.92 2.28 5.93
N GLY A 175 -7.55 1.12 5.38
CA GLY A 175 -8.47 0.02 5.09
C GLY A 175 -9.06 -0.68 6.31
N GLU A 176 -8.37 -0.66 7.46
CA GLU A 176 -8.92 -1.20 8.71
C GLU A 176 -10.01 -0.28 9.29
N ARG A 177 -9.79 1.05 9.22
CA ARG A 177 -10.65 2.03 9.87
C ARG A 177 -11.79 2.52 9.00
N PHE A 178 -11.51 2.76 7.72
CA PHE A 178 -12.43 3.30 6.72
C PHE A 178 -12.67 2.25 5.63
N GLN A 179 -13.01 1.04 6.06
CA GLN A 179 -12.98 -0.15 5.20
C GLN A 179 -13.86 0.00 3.94
N LEU A 180 -15.12 0.38 4.11
CA LEU A 180 -16.08 0.48 3.01
C LEU A 180 -15.72 1.61 2.05
N GLU A 181 -15.42 2.79 2.60
CA GLU A 181 -15.07 3.98 1.83
C GLU A 181 -13.76 3.77 1.06
N THR A 182 -12.76 3.14 1.68
CA THR A 182 -11.46 2.86 1.03
C THR A 182 -11.61 1.85 -0.11
N ALA A 183 -12.38 0.78 0.13
CA ALA A 183 -12.70 -0.19 -0.92
C ALA A 183 -13.45 0.46 -2.09
N GLU A 184 -14.43 1.33 -1.81
CA GLU A 184 -15.19 2.05 -2.83
C GLU A 184 -14.31 3.02 -3.62
N MET A 185 -13.46 3.80 -2.95
CA MET A 185 -12.52 4.72 -3.59
C MET A 185 -11.61 4.00 -4.58
N ILE A 186 -10.97 2.91 -4.15
CA ILE A 186 -10.06 2.12 -5.00
C ILE A 186 -10.83 1.49 -6.17
N SER A 187 -12.00 0.90 -5.90
CA SER A 187 -12.85 0.31 -6.96
C SER A 187 -13.25 1.34 -8.02
N ASN A 188 -13.58 2.56 -7.60
CA ASN A 188 -13.93 3.65 -8.50
C ASN A 188 -12.74 4.11 -9.35
N VAL A 189 -11.51 4.08 -8.83
CA VAL A 189 -10.30 4.40 -9.59
C VAL A 189 -10.06 3.36 -10.69
N PHE A 190 -10.11 2.06 -10.36
CA PHE A 190 -10.00 0.98 -11.36
C PHE A 190 -11.11 1.04 -12.41
N ALA A 191 -12.35 1.32 -12.00
CA ALA A 191 -13.47 1.46 -12.92
C ALA A 191 -13.32 2.69 -13.84
N ALA A 192 -12.74 3.78 -13.35
CA ALA A 192 -12.54 5.01 -14.12
C ALA A 192 -11.37 4.92 -15.11
N GLN A 193 -10.36 4.10 -14.81
CA GLN A 193 -9.15 3.97 -15.61
C GLN A 193 -8.65 2.51 -15.65
N PRO A 194 -8.97 1.77 -16.74
CA PRO A 194 -8.57 0.37 -16.88
C PRO A 194 -7.05 0.15 -16.94
N LEU A 195 -6.24 1.16 -17.27
CA LEU A 195 -4.77 1.02 -17.31
C LEU A 195 -4.18 0.61 -15.96
N TYR A 196 -4.83 0.94 -14.84
CA TYR A 196 -4.39 0.48 -13.51
C TYR A 196 -4.43 -1.05 -13.36
N VAL A 197 -5.29 -1.76 -14.09
CA VAL A 197 -5.28 -3.23 -14.12
C VAL A 197 -3.96 -3.72 -14.71
N LYS A 198 -3.53 -3.15 -15.82
CA LYS A 198 -2.26 -3.50 -16.47
C LYS A 198 -1.06 -3.15 -15.58
N ASP A 199 -1.10 -2.02 -14.90
CA ASP A 199 -0.05 -1.64 -13.93
C ASP A 199 0.01 -2.62 -12.76
N LEU A 200 -1.14 -3.12 -12.29
CA LEU A 200 -1.21 -4.13 -11.26
C LEU A 200 -0.64 -5.47 -11.75
N GLU A 201 -0.97 -5.91 -12.96
CA GLU A 201 -0.39 -7.11 -13.58
C GLU A 201 1.14 -7.03 -13.65
N ASN A 202 1.68 -5.88 -14.08
CA ASN A 202 3.12 -5.64 -14.10
C ASN A 202 3.73 -5.66 -12.69
N SER A 203 3.04 -5.03 -11.73
CA SER A 203 3.48 -4.98 -10.32
C SER A 203 3.54 -6.37 -9.69
N VAL A 204 2.63 -7.29 -10.05
CA VAL A 204 2.68 -8.69 -9.59
C VAL A 204 4.01 -9.33 -9.99
N GLN A 205 4.50 -9.14 -11.22
CA GLN A 205 5.79 -9.70 -11.63
C GLN A 205 6.95 -9.14 -10.81
N THR A 206 6.95 -7.84 -10.55
CA THR A 206 7.96 -7.19 -9.70
C THR A 206 7.95 -7.76 -8.28
N VAL A 207 6.77 -7.97 -7.69
CA VAL A 207 6.62 -8.59 -6.37
C VAL A 207 7.14 -10.02 -6.38
N LYS A 208 6.81 -10.83 -7.40
CA LYS A 208 7.31 -12.21 -7.53
C LYS A 208 8.84 -12.26 -7.56
N MET A 209 9.46 -11.37 -8.32
CA MET A 209 10.93 -11.24 -8.36
C MET A 209 11.49 -10.86 -7.00
N ALA A 210 10.86 -9.93 -6.29
CA ALA A 210 11.31 -9.52 -4.97
C ALA A 210 11.23 -10.66 -3.94
N LEU A 211 10.14 -11.45 -3.95
CA LEU A 211 10.02 -12.65 -3.11
C LEU A 211 11.08 -13.69 -3.46
N ALA A 212 11.34 -13.93 -4.75
CA ALA A 212 12.38 -14.87 -5.17
C ALA A 212 13.79 -14.44 -4.72
N LEU A 213 14.09 -13.14 -4.73
CA LEU A 213 15.35 -12.60 -4.20
C LEU A 213 15.46 -12.79 -2.68
N VAL A 214 14.36 -12.71 -1.94
CA VAL A 214 14.35 -13.04 -0.50
C VAL A 214 14.59 -14.53 -0.29
N GLU A 215 13.94 -15.39 -1.07
CA GLU A 215 14.15 -16.83 -1.02
C GLU A 215 15.60 -17.22 -1.32
N GLU A 216 16.23 -16.57 -2.30
CA GLU A 216 17.65 -16.74 -2.64
C GLU A 216 18.56 -16.44 -1.45
N LYS A 217 18.27 -15.40 -0.65
CA LYS A 217 19.07 -15.08 0.55
C LYS A 217 19.09 -16.24 1.56
N PHE A 218 18.01 -17.02 1.65
CA PHE A 218 17.90 -18.13 2.60
C PHE A 218 18.28 -19.49 2.05
N THR A 219 18.20 -19.68 0.73
CA THR A 219 18.43 -20.99 0.08
C THR A 219 19.74 -21.07 -0.70
N GLY A 220 20.31 -19.93 -1.09
CA GLY A 220 21.42 -19.84 -2.04
C GLY A 220 21.05 -20.23 -3.47
N ARG A 221 19.77 -20.56 -3.74
CA ARG A 221 19.28 -20.89 -5.08
C ARG A 221 19.01 -19.61 -5.86
N PRO A 222 19.51 -19.46 -7.11
CA PRO A 222 19.24 -18.28 -7.91
C PRO A 222 17.75 -18.04 -8.10
N ALA A 223 17.31 -16.78 -8.00
CA ALA A 223 15.93 -16.36 -8.18
C ALA A 223 15.37 -16.61 -9.62
N THR A 224 16.22 -16.84 -10.61
CA THR A 224 15.84 -17.03 -12.02
C THR A 224 16.09 -18.47 -12.49
N ALA A 225 15.01 -19.18 -12.83
CA ALA A 225 15.09 -20.46 -13.52
C ALA A 225 15.59 -20.25 -14.96
N GLY A 226 16.89 -20.43 -15.18
CA GLY A 226 17.49 -20.31 -16.53
C GLY A 226 18.96 -19.91 -16.54
N GLU A 227 19.50 -19.34 -15.46
CA GLU A 227 20.95 -19.30 -15.31
C GLU A 227 21.43 -20.72 -15.02
N VAL A 228 21.99 -21.35 -16.04
CA VAL A 228 22.81 -22.56 -15.90
C VAL A 228 23.99 -22.16 -15.02
N THR A 229 23.85 -22.27 -13.70
CA THR A 229 25.00 -22.27 -12.81
C THR A 229 25.84 -23.45 -13.25
N LYS A 230 26.97 -23.15 -13.89
CA LYS A 230 27.95 -24.15 -14.29
C LYS A 230 28.18 -25.02 -13.06
N LEU A 231 28.18 -26.35 -13.22
CA LEU A 231 28.51 -27.32 -12.15
C LEU A 231 29.85 -27.03 -11.42
N ALA A 232 30.67 -26.10 -11.93
CA ALA A 232 31.90 -25.61 -11.34
C ALA A 232 31.70 -24.53 -10.25
N GLU A 233 30.56 -23.83 -10.20
CA GLU A 233 30.18 -23.00 -9.06
C GLU A 233 29.47 -23.92 -8.06
N GLY A 234 30.23 -24.43 -7.09
CA GLY A 234 29.73 -25.35 -6.07
C GLY A 234 28.44 -24.87 -5.40
N VAL A 235 27.72 -25.79 -4.76
CA VAL A 235 26.50 -25.55 -3.95
C VAL A 235 26.63 -24.20 -3.25
N ARG A 236 25.90 -23.18 -3.73
CA ARG A 236 25.83 -21.88 -3.06
C ARG A 236 25.18 -22.15 -1.70
N VAL A 237 26.00 -22.23 -0.67
CA VAL A 237 25.52 -22.45 0.70
C VAL A 237 24.75 -21.20 1.11
N ALA A 238 23.57 -21.40 1.69
CA ALA A 238 22.79 -20.33 2.29
C ALA A 238 23.70 -19.44 3.16
N LYS A 239 23.76 -18.14 2.85
CA LYS A 239 24.61 -17.21 3.58
C LYS A 239 24.01 -17.02 4.98
N ARG A 240 24.82 -17.22 6.03
CA ARG A 240 24.43 -16.79 7.38
C ARG A 240 24.30 -15.27 7.37
N LEU A 241 23.09 -14.78 7.60
CA LEU A 241 22.80 -13.35 7.61
C LEU A 241 23.37 -12.72 8.88
N THR A 242 23.77 -11.44 8.80
CA THR A 242 24.04 -10.66 10.01
C THR A 242 22.72 -10.35 10.72
N ILE A 243 22.79 -9.95 11.99
CA ILE A 243 21.58 -9.60 12.74
C ILE A 243 20.81 -8.43 12.10
N HIS A 244 21.53 -7.48 11.49
CA HIS A 244 20.93 -6.36 10.76
C HIS A 244 20.30 -6.81 9.44
N ASP A 245 21.00 -7.62 8.64
CA ASP A 245 20.42 -8.18 7.40
C ASP A 245 19.16 -9.01 7.70
N LEU A 246 19.17 -9.76 8.81
CA LEU A 246 18.06 -10.58 9.24
C LEU A 246 16.88 -9.72 9.72
N GLN A 247 17.14 -8.66 10.49
CA GLN A 247 16.13 -7.67 10.84
C GLN A 247 15.46 -7.13 9.58
N ASP A 248 16.24 -6.60 8.64
CA ASP A 248 15.74 -5.98 7.41
C ASP A 248 14.87 -6.95 6.60
N VAL A 249 15.30 -8.22 6.47
CA VAL A 249 14.51 -9.23 5.75
C VAL A 249 13.21 -9.58 6.47
N VAL A 250 13.21 -9.68 7.81
CA VAL A 250 11.98 -9.95 8.58
C VAL A 250 11.01 -8.78 8.47
N TYR A 251 11.48 -7.54 8.58
CA TYR A 251 10.64 -6.35 8.39
C TYR A 251 10.11 -6.29 6.96
N TYR A 252 10.94 -6.58 5.96
CA TYR A 252 10.51 -6.61 4.56
C TYR A 252 9.45 -7.70 4.28
N LEU A 253 9.62 -8.91 4.83
CA LEU A 253 8.63 -9.98 4.72
C LEU A 253 7.30 -9.59 5.37
N LEU A 254 7.34 -8.92 6.52
CA LEU A 254 6.13 -8.41 7.16
C LEU A 254 5.47 -7.31 6.34
N ASP A 255 6.25 -6.33 5.88
CA ASP A 255 5.77 -5.20 5.08
C ASP A 255 5.08 -5.68 3.80
N ILE A 256 5.77 -6.48 2.98
CA ILE A 256 5.21 -6.95 1.72
C ILE A 256 3.98 -7.84 1.93
N SER A 257 3.99 -8.68 2.96
CA SER A 257 2.87 -9.59 3.23
C SER A 257 1.66 -8.88 3.82
N GLY A 258 1.87 -8.00 4.80
CA GLY A 258 0.84 -7.17 5.39
C GLY A 258 0.22 -6.24 4.35
N SER A 259 1.05 -5.54 3.58
CA SER A 259 0.60 -4.57 2.59
C SER A 259 -0.24 -5.18 1.48
N LEU A 260 0.24 -6.25 0.86
CA LEU A 260 -0.48 -6.93 -0.21
C LEU A 260 -1.74 -7.61 0.31
N THR A 261 -1.69 -8.25 1.48
CA THR A 261 -2.89 -8.89 2.06
C THR A 261 -3.99 -7.86 2.29
N THR A 262 -3.67 -6.73 2.91
CA THR A 262 -4.65 -5.67 3.16
C THR A 262 -5.18 -5.06 1.87
N PHE A 263 -4.34 -4.87 0.85
CA PHE A 263 -4.80 -4.43 -0.48
C PHE A 263 -5.77 -5.43 -1.12
N LEU A 264 -5.47 -6.73 -1.09
CA LEU A 264 -6.35 -7.77 -1.64
C LEU A 264 -7.69 -7.89 -0.89
N GLU A 265 -7.70 -7.61 0.41
CA GLU A 265 -8.94 -7.54 1.19
C GLU A 265 -9.77 -6.30 0.85
N THR A 266 -9.09 -5.18 0.61
CA THR A 266 -9.71 -3.88 0.30
C THR A 266 -10.27 -3.87 -1.13
N TYR A 267 -9.51 -4.37 -2.10
CA TYR A 267 -9.91 -4.46 -3.51
C TYR A 267 -9.87 -5.92 -3.99
N LYS A 268 -10.93 -6.66 -3.64
CA LYS A 268 -11.08 -8.09 -3.93
C LYS A 268 -10.79 -8.52 -5.39
N PRO A 269 -11.16 -7.74 -6.43
CA PRO A 269 -10.83 -8.12 -7.81
C PRO A 269 -9.32 -8.28 -8.09
N ALA A 270 -8.45 -7.63 -7.30
CA ALA A 270 -7.01 -7.85 -7.41
C ALA A 270 -6.61 -9.30 -7.12
N ALA A 271 -7.33 -10.03 -6.26
CA ALA A 271 -7.01 -11.43 -5.96
C ALA A 271 -7.07 -12.31 -7.22
N SER A 272 -8.01 -12.04 -8.13
CA SER A 272 -8.09 -12.73 -9.43
C SER A 272 -6.85 -12.46 -10.29
N ILE A 273 -6.37 -11.21 -10.32
CA ILE A 273 -5.16 -10.85 -11.06
C ILE A 273 -3.94 -11.60 -10.51
N PHE A 274 -3.81 -11.70 -9.19
CA PHE A 274 -2.74 -12.46 -8.55
C PHE A 274 -2.84 -13.95 -8.85
N HIS A 275 -4.05 -14.53 -8.77
CA HIS A 275 -4.30 -15.93 -9.10
C HIS A 275 -3.97 -16.26 -10.57
N ASN A 276 -4.35 -15.39 -11.52
CA ASN A 276 -4.02 -15.57 -12.94
C ASN A 276 -2.50 -15.62 -13.19
N HIS A 277 -1.71 -15.01 -12.31
CA HIS A 277 -0.26 -15.06 -12.33
C HIS A 277 0.33 -16.19 -11.48
N LYS A 278 -0.48 -17.12 -10.96
CA LYS A 278 -0.08 -18.23 -10.07
C LYS A 278 0.71 -17.74 -8.85
N PHE A 279 0.34 -16.59 -8.31
CA PHE A 279 1.10 -15.96 -7.22
C PHE A 279 1.13 -16.82 -5.95
N GLU A 280 0.06 -17.57 -5.70
CA GLU A 280 -0.08 -18.53 -4.62
C GLU A 280 1.04 -19.59 -4.59
N MET A 281 1.58 -20.02 -5.74
CA MET A 281 2.70 -20.97 -5.78
C MET A 281 3.99 -20.32 -5.30
N ASN A 282 4.21 -19.05 -5.62
CA ASN A 282 5.35 -18.29 -5.11
C ASN A 282 5.25 -18.07 -3.59
N ILE A 283 4.03 -17.86 -3.06
CA ILE A 283 3.81 -17.81 -1.62
C ILE A 283 4.18 -19.15 -0.98
N ALA A 284 3.66 -20.27 -1.49
CA ALA A 284 3.90 -21.60 -0.91
C ALA A 284 5.40 -21.96 -0.94
N SER A 285 6.08 -21.73 -2.06
CA SER A 285 7.53 -21.97 -2.21
C SER A 285 8.36 -21.13 -1.23
N LEU A 286 8.13 -19.82 -1.21
CA LEU A 286 8.82 -18.92 -0.27
C LEU A 286 8.56 -19.35 1.18
N TYR A 287 7.32 -19.70 1.50
CA TYR A 287 6.93 -20.12 2.84
C TYR A 287 7.69 -21.37 3.27
N GLU A 288 7.72 -22.40 2.42
CA GLU A 288 8.40 -23.67 2.69
C GLU A 288 9.92 -23.47 2.86
N ASN A 289 10.53 -22.65 2.01
CA ASN A 289 11.98 -22.59 1.88
C ASN A 289 12.63 -21.49 2.74
N ALA A 290 12.00 -20.31 2.87
CA ALA A 290 12.59 -19.16 3.55
C ALA A 290 12.26 -19.11 5.04
N PHE A 291 11.00 -19.36 5.44
CA PHE A 291 10.58 -19.17 6.83
C PHE A 291 11.26 -20.11 7.83
N PRO A 292 11.43 -21.42 7.57
CA PRO A 292 12.18 -22.29 8.48
C PRO A 292 13.62 -21.83 8.68
N SER A 293 14.28 -21.37 7.61
CA SER A 293 15.63 -20.81 7.66
C SER A 293 15.67 -19.50 8.45
N ALA A 294 14.70 -18.61 8.24
CA ALA A 294 14.59 -17.36 8.99
C ALA A 294 14.39 -17.60 10.49
N VAL A 295 13.48 -18.51 10.88
CA VAL A 295 13.26 -18.88 12.30
C VAL A 295 14.55 -19.39 12.93
N LYS A 296 15.24 -20.32 12.24
CA LYS A 296 16.50 -20.88 12.73
C LYS A 296 17.58 -19.81 12.89
N GLN A 297 17.73 -18.92 11.91
CA GLN A 297 18.72 -17.85 12.00
C GLN A 297 18.39 -16.83 13.10
N VAL A 298 17.11 -16.52 13.34
CA VAL A 298 16.71 -15.65 14.47
C VAL A 298 17.11 -16.29 15.81
N GLN A 299 16.88 -17.59 15.97
CA GLN A 299 17.29 -18.35 17.16
C GLN A 299 18.81 -18.37 17.35
N GLU A 300 19.57 -18.55 16.26
CA GLU A 300 21.03 -18.60 16.30
C GLU A 300 21.71 -17.23 16.45
N CYS A 301 21.07 -16.14 16.00
CA CYS A 301 21.61 -14.79 16.10
C CYS A 301 21.23 -14.08 17.41
N CYS A 302 20.20 -14.55 18.10
CA CYS A 302 19.70 -13.96 19.34
C CYS A 302 19.79 -14.97 20.51
N ASP A 303 20.98 -15.52 20.74
CA ASP A 303 21.23 -16.64 21.66
C ASP A 303 21.70 -16.22 23.06
N ASN A 304 21.68 -14.92 23.36
CA ASN A 304 22.21 -14.34 24.59
C ASN A 304 21.28 -13.27 25.18
N ASP A 305 21.46 -12.97 26.48
CA ASP A 305 20.59 -12.06 27.23
C ASP A 305 20.48 -10.65 26.62
N GLU A 306 21.54 -10.15 25.97
CA GLU A 306 21.54 -8.81 25.34
C GLU A 306 20.62 -8.73 24.11
N THR A 307 20.40 -9.86 23.44
CA THR A 307 19.61 -9.95 22.21
C THR A 307 18.22 -10.56 22.41
N MET A 308 17.87 -10.95 23.64
CA MET A 308 16.59 -11.57 23.95
C MET A 308 15.38 -10.69 23.63
N SER A 309 15.44 -9.38 23.86
CA SER A 309 14.36 -8.46 23.48
C SER A 309 14.14 -8.46 21.97
N LEU A 310 15.24 -8.44 21.21
CA LEU A 310 15.22 -8.49 19.76
C LEU A 310 14.71 -9.84 19.23
N TYR A 311 15.06 -10.96 19.87
CA TYR A 311 14.51 -12.28 19.56
C TYR A 311 12.98 -12.25 19.56
N PHE A 312 12.36 -11.76 20.64
CA PHE A 312 10.91 -11.68 20.75
C PHE A 312 10.29 -10.78 19.69
N THR A 313 10.89 -9.61 19.43
CA THR A 313 10.45 -8.70 18.37
C THR A 313 10.50 -9.38 17.01
N LEU A 314 11.62 -9.99 16.63
CA LEU A 314 11.78 -10.64 15.33
C LEU A 314 10.87 -11.85 15.17
N MET A 315 10.75 -12.70 16.18
CA MET A 315 9.84 -13.85 16.14
C MET A 315 8.38 -13.40 16.04
N PHE A 316 7.98 -12.34 16.75
CA PHE A 316 6.65 -11.78 16.64
C PHE A 316 6.38 -11.26 15.22
N LYS A 317 7.28 -10.46 14.66
CA LYS A 317 7.15 -9.91 13.30
C LYS A 317 7.14 -11.01 12.24
N LEU A 318 8.00 -12.02 12.37
CA LEU A 318 8.06 -13.17 11.48
C LEU A 318 6.78 -14.02 11.54
N ASN A 319 6.20 -14.23 12.72
CA ASN A 319 4.93 -14.94 12.85
C ASN A 319 3.75 -14.17 12.27
N ASN A 320 3.74 -12.84 12.39
CA ASN A 320 2.76 -12.01 11.69
C ASN A 320 2.92 -12.12 10.17
N ALA A 321 4.15 -12.07 9.66
CA ALA A 321 4.41 -12.26 8.23
C ALA A 321 3.90 -13.63 7.76
N ARG A 322 4.15 -14.72 8.52
CA ARG A 322 3.61 -16.06 8.23
C ARG A 322 2.10 -16.04 8.09
N PHE A 323 1.42 -15.43 9.06
CA PHE A 323 -0.04 -15.30 9.05
C PHE A 323 -0.53 -14.57 7.79
N TYR A 324 0.09 -13.44 7.43
CA TYR A 324 -0.30 -12.70 6.24
C TYR A 324 -0.04 -13.47 4.95
N PHE A 325 1.08 -14.18 4.80
CA PHE A 325 1.31 -15.02 3.62
C PHE A 325 0.25 -16.13 3.47
N ILE A 326 -0.09 -16.83 4.56
CA ILE A 326 -1.15 -17.85 4.54
C ILE A 326 -2.49 -17.23 4.16
N LYS A 327 -2.81 -16.06 4.71
CA LYS A 327 -4.05 -15.32 4.41
C LYS A 327 -4.07 -14.84 2.95
N MET A 328 -2.95 -14.35 2.44
CA MET A 328 -2.81 -13.91 1.06
C MET A 328 -3.01 -15.06 0.07
N PHE A 329 -2.40 -16.22 0.35
CA PHE A 329 -2.63 -17.45 -0.40
C PHE A 329 -4.14 -17.77 -0.43
N ARG A 330 -4.79 -17.73 0.74
CA ARG A 330 -6.23 -17.98 0.87
C ARG A 330 -7.05 -17.01 0.00
N LEU A 331 -6.71 -15.73 -0.03
CA LEU A 331 -7.42 -14.73 -0.82
C LEU A 331 -7.32 -15.02 -2.33
N CYS A 332 -6.12 -15.38 -2.83
CA CYS A 332 -5.93 -15.74 -4.24
C CYS A 332 -6.80 -16.95 -4.63
N ILE A 333 -6.75 -18.04 -3.84
CA ILE A 333 -7.50 -19.26 -4.17
C ILE A 333 -9.00 -19.13 -3.92
N GLN A 334 -9.44 -18.30 -2.97
CA GLN A 334 -10.86 -18.08 -2.72
C GLN A 334 -11.53 -17.41 -3.89
N GLU A 335 -10.81 -16.57 -4.64
CA GLU A 335 -11.36 -15.97 -5.84
C GLU A 335 -11.61 -17.01 -6.93
N ALA A 336 -10.72 -17.99 -7.11
CA ALA A 336 -10.94 -19.15 -7.97
C ALA A 336 -12.21 -19.96 -7.56
N LEU A 337 -12.58 -19.90 -6.28
CA LEU A 337 -13.79 -20.56 -5.76
C LEU A 337 -15.05 -19.71 -5.87
N LYS A 338 -14.99 -18.37 -5.96
CA LYS A 338 -16.20 -17.52 -5.95
C LYS A 338 -17.04 -17.65 -7.22
N THR A 339 -16.46 -18.00 -8.36
CA THR A 339 -17.21 -18.35 -9.56
C THR A 339 -18.11 -19.58 -9.36
N THR A 340 -17.81 -20.46 -8.39
CA THR A 340 -18.64 -21.65 -8.09
C THR A 340 -19.87 -21.38 -7.22
N ALA A 341 -19.87 -20.31 -6.42
CA ALA A 341 -20.95 -20.01 -5.47
C ALA A 341 -22.18 -19.35 -6.13
N ASN A 342 -22.01 -18.75 -7.31
CA ASN A 342 -23.08 -18.14 -8.09
C ASN A 342 -23.63 -19.15 -9.13
N GLN A 343 -24.41 -20.11 -8.64
CA GLN A 343 -25.41 -20.91 -9.36
C GLN A 343 -25.03 -21.88 -10.49
N HIS A 344 -23.76 -22.05 -10.86
CA HIS A 344 -23.27 -23.32 -11.41
C HIS A 344 -21.83 -23.50 -10.96
N SER A 345 -21.55 -24.49 -10.11
CA SER A 345 -20.17 -24.87 -9.83
C SER A 345 -19.54 -25.33 -11.13
N ASP A 346 -18.73 -24.48 -11.76
CA ASP A 346 -17.97 -24.90 -12.92
C ASP A 346 -16.96 -25.95 -12.44
N LEU A 347 -17.02 -27.14 -13.04
CA LEU A 347 -16.07 -28.22 -12.74
C LEU A 347 -14.62 -27.73 -12.95
N ALA A 348 -14.43 -26.76 -13.85
CA ALA A 348 -13.15 -26.12 -14.13
C ALA A 348 -12.57 -25.36 -12.91
N ASP A 349 -13.41 -24.66 -12.15
CA ASP A 349 -12.98 -23.90 -10.97
C ASP A 349 -12.58 -24.83 -9.82
N CYS A 350 -13.36 -25.90 -9.61
CA CYS A 350 -13.01 -26.95 -8.66
C CYS A 350 -11.69 -27.63 -9.04
N GLN A 351 -11.48 -27.89 -10.34
CA GLN A 351 -10.23 -28.46 -10.82
C GLN A 351 -9.05 -27.49 -10.60
N ALA A 352 -9.20 -26.20 -10.92
CA ALA A 352 -8.17 -25.19 -10.71
C ALA A 352 -7.75 -25.11 -9.23
N TYR A 353 -8.71 -25.17 -8.31
CA TYR A 353 -8.42 -25.26 -6.88
C TYR A 353 -7.66 -26.54 -6.52
N LEU A 354 -8.12 -27.70 -7.00
CA LEU A 354 -7.48 -28.99 -6.71
C LEU A 354 -6.05 -29.06 -7.26
N ASP A 355 -5.80 -28.48 -8.43
CA ASP A 355 -4.46 -28.42 -9.04
C ASP A 355 -3.50 -27.62 -8.16
N VAL A 356 -3.92 -26.41 -7.75
CA VAL A 356 -3.17 -25.55 -6.81
C VAL A 356 -2.85 -26.26 -5.51
N MET A 357 -3.85 -26.90 -4.89
CA MET A 357 -3.67 -27.62 -3.63
C MET A 357 -2.77 -28.85 -3.80
N SER A 358 -2.89 -29.56 -4.93
CA SER A 358 -2.07 -30.74 -5.22
C SER A 358 -0.60 -30.38 -5.40
N GLU A 359 -0.30 -29.27 -6.08
CA GLU A 359 1.06 -28.75 -6.23
C GLU A 359 1.66 -28.35 -4.86
N CYS A 360 0.84 -27.77 -3.98
CA CYS A 360 1.24 -27.40 -2.63
C CYS A 360 1.48 -28.58 -1.69
N LEU A 361 1.05 -29.81 -2.00
CA LEU A 361 1.29 -30.98 -1.12
C LEU A 361 2.78 -31.27 -0.88
N THR A 362 3.64 -30.81 -1.79
CA THR A 362 5.10 -30.88 -1.64
C THR A 362 5.65 -29.90 -0.59
N CYS A 363 4.91 -28.83 -0.28
CA CYS A 363 5.25 -27.80 0.69
C CYS A 363 4.66 -28.15 2.07
N THR A 364 5.30 -29.09 2.76
CA THR A 364 4.76 -29.71 3.98
C THR A 364 4.61 -28.77 5.17
N VAL A 365 5.55 -27.84 5.36
CA VAL A 365 5.50 -26.85 6.45
C VAL A 365 4.39 -25.85 6.16
N PHE A 366 4.33 -25.33 4.94
CA PHE A 366 3.27 -24.44 4.49
C PHE A 366 1.88 -25.08 4.66
N MET A 367 1.68 -26.28 4.12
CA MET A 367 0.39 -26.96 4.13
C MET A 367 -0.11 -27.27 5.54
N LYS A 368 0.80 -27.64 6.45
CA LYS A 368 0.46 -27.85 7.86
C LYS A 368 -0.09 -26.57 8.50
N ASP A 369 0.60 -25.44 8.30
CA ASP A 369 0.19 -24.17 8.90
C ASP A 369 -1.07 -23.61 8.23
N TYR A 370 -1.17 -23.73 6.90
CA TYR A 370 -2.36 -23.34 6.15
C TYR A 370 -3.59 -24.11 6.62
N HIS A 371 -3.53 -25.44 6.71
CA HIS A 371 -4.65 -26.26 7.18
C HIS A 371 -4.99 -25.97 8.66
N SER A 372 -3.99 -25.68 9.50
CA SER A 372 -4.25 -25.28 10.89
C SER A 372 -5.03 -23.96 10.99
N LYS A 373 -4.89 -23.06 10.01
CA LYS A 373 -5.58 -21.76 10.01
C LYS A 373 -6.89 -21.77 9.23
N PHE A 374 -6.94 -22.52 8.13
CA PHE A 374 -8.04 -22.61 7.18
C PHE A 374 -8.28 -24.09 6.84
N PRO A 375 -8.97 -24.85 7.72
CA PRO A 375 -9.15 -26.29 7.58
C PRO A 375 -10.01 -26.70 6.38
#